data_AF-W7IM09-F1
#
_entry.id   AF-W7IM09-F1
#
_cell.length_a   1.000
_cell.length_b   1.000
_cell.length_c   1.000
_cell.angle_alpha   90.00
_cell.angle_beta   90.00
_cell.angle_gamma   90.00
#
_symmetry.space_group_name_H-M   'P 1'
#
loop_
_entity.id
_entity.type
_entity.pdbx_description
1 polymer ?
#
loop_
_entity_poly.entity_id
_entity_poly.type
_entity_poly.pdbx_seq_one_letter_code
_entity_poly.pdbx_strand_id
1 'polypeptide(L)' 'MQGMSTPEADTMAELIADCADLPTGLTVDPELVSAGIPAARAAAAWWVSEANAAQVIDLDEYV' A
#
# COMPACT_ATOMS: atom_id res chain seq x y z
N MET A 1 -14.47 -15.67 -15.77
CA MET A 1 -13.67 -15.07 -14.68
C MET A 1 -12.26 -14.90 -15.24
N GLN A 2 -12.00 -13.78 -15.90
CA GLN A 2 -10.68 -13.53 -16.53
C GLN A 2 -9.73 -13.13 -15.40
N GLY A 3 -8.73 -13.95 -15.10
CA GLY A 3 -7.65 -13.61 -14.19
C GLY A 3 -6.76 -12.55 -14.85
N MET A 4 -6.63 -11.40 -14.20
CA MET A 4 -5.65 -10.39 -14.59
C MET A 4 -4.27 -10.93 -14.17
N SER A 5 -3.54 -11.54 -15.09
CA SER A 5 -2.12 -11.87 -14.85
C SER A 5 -1.33 -10.59 -15.07
N THR A 6 -1.00 -9.88 -13.99
CA THR A 6 0.12 -8.94 -14.06
C THR A 6 1.38 -9.76 -14.38
N PRO A 7 2.15 -9.41 -15.42
CA PRO A 7 3.44 -10.04 -15.64
C PRO A 7 4.29 -9.87 -14.39
N GLU A 8 4.94 -10.94 -13.95
CA GLU A 8 5.88 -10.87 -12.83
C GLU A 8 7.06 -10.00 -13.27
N ALA A 9 7.48 -9.07 -12.42
CA ALA A 9 8.63 -8.23 -12.69
C ALA A 9 9.93 -9.02 -12.47
N ASP A 10 10.85 -8.94 -13.42
CA ASP A 10 12.14 -9.64 -13.37
C ASP A 10 13.18 -8.83 -12.59
N THR A 11 12.94 -7.53 -12.39
CA THR A 11 13.84 -6.63 -11.68
C THR A 11 13.14 -5.76 -10.63
N MET A 12 13.90 -5.34 -9.62
CA MET A 12 13.42 -4.38 -8.61
C MET A 12 13.02 -3.03 -9.24
N ALA A 13 13.67 -2.62 -10.34
CA ALA A 13 13.33 -1.40 -11.05
C ALA A 13 11.94 -1.47 -11.71
N GLU A 14 11.59 -2.63 -12.28
CA GLU A 14 10.26 -2.89 -12.84
C GLU A 14 9.20 -2.93 -11.74
N LEU A 15 9.46 -3.60 -10.61
CA LEU A 15 8.55 -3.58 -9.45
C LEU A 15 8.27 -2.15 -8.95
N ILE A 16 9.31 -1.31 -8.88
CA ILE A 16 9.17 0.09 -8.48
C ILE A 16 8.35 0.85 -9.52
N ALA A 17 8.58 0.63 -10.82
CA ALA A 17 7.84 1.29 -11.88
C ALA A 17 6.35 0.92 -11.84
N ASP A 18 6.02 -0.36 -11.71
CA ASP A 18 4.64 -0.85 -11.59
C ASP A 18 3.91 -0.26 -10.37
N CYS A 19 4.62 -0.14 -9.25
CA CYS A 19 4.06 0.46 -8.02
C CYS A 19 3.95 1.99 -8.09
N ALA A 20 4.77 2.65 -8.92
CA ALA A 20 4.74 4.09 -9.11
C ALA A 20 3.65 4.52 -10.12
N ASP A 21 3.29 3.64 -11.05
CA ASP A 21 2.27 3.87 -12.08
C ASP A 21 0.84 3.62 -11.54
N LEU A 22 0.54 4.21 -10.37
CA LEU A 22 -0.80 4.14 -9.79
C LEU A 22 -1.78 4.97 -10.64
N PRO A 23 -2.94 4.41 -11.03
CA PRO A 23 -3.96 5.16 -11.76
C PRO A 23 -4.31 6.48 -11.07
N THR A 24 -4.41 7.57 -11.83
CA THR A 24 -4.76 8.91 -11.32
C THR A 24 -6.11 8.95 -10.59
N GLY A 25 -7.00 7.99 -10.84
CA GLY A 25 -8.26 7.85 -10.10
C GLY A 25 -8.10 7.31 -8.66
N LEU A 26 -6.91 6.83 -8.28
CA LEU A 26 -6.53 6.45 -6.92
C LEU A 26 -5.84 7.60 -6.17
N THR A 27 -5.30 8.58 -6.88
CA THR A 27 -4.83 9.82 -6.27
C THR A 27 -6.05 10.73 -6.03
N VAL A 28 -5.98 11.61 -5.02
CA VAL A 28 -7.12 12.49 -4.69
C VAL A 28 -7.32 13.47 -5.84
N ASP A 29 -8.24 13.13 -6.74
CA ASP A 29 -8.63 13.99 -7.85
C ASP A 29 -9.58 15.08 -7.34
N PRO A 30 -9.22 16.37 -7.45
CA PRO A 30 -10.07 17.49 -7.06
C PRO A 30 -11.45 17.49 -7.76
N GLU A 31 -11.52 16.98 -8.99
CA GLU A 31 -12.78 16.88 -9.75
C GLU A 31 -13.69 15.78 -9.17
N LEU A 32 -13.14 14.66 -8.70
CA LEU A 32 -13.91 13.59 -8.04
C LEU A 32 -14.46 14.05 -6.67
N VAL A 33 -13.69 14.86 -5.93
CA VAL A 33 -14.17 15.50 -4.71
C VAL A 33 -15.33 16.46 -5.01
N SER A 34 -15.23 17.25 -6.08
CA SER A 34 -16.31 18.12 -6.55
C SER A 34 -17.55 17.35 -7.05
N ALA A 35 -17.36 16.14 -7.56
CA ALA A 35 -18.44 15.23 -7.98
C ALA A 35 -19.12 14.49 -6.81
N GLY A 36 -18.70 14.76 -5.56
CA GLY A 36 -19.30 14.19 -4.36
C GLY A 36 -18.77 12.81 -3.96
N ILE A 37 -17.67 12.35 -4.57
CA ILE A 37 -16.97 11.15 -4.10
C ILE A 37 -16.21 11.52 -2.81
N PRO A 38 -16.39 10.77 -1.69
CA PRO A 38 -15.70 11.08 -0.45
C PRO A 38 -14.18 11.02 -0.62
N ALA A 39 -13.50 12.07 -0.18
CA ALA A 39 -12.04 12.10 -0.17
C ALA A 39 -11.46 10.99 0.72
N ALA A 40 -10.27 10.49 0.35
CA ALA A 40 -9.50 9.58 1.19
C ALA A 40 -9.30 10.21 2.57
N ARG A 41 -9.69 9.50 3.63
CA ARG A 41 -9.48 9.99 4.99
C ARG A 41 -8.01 9.86 5.35
N ALA A 42 -7.48 10.85 6.06
CA ALA A 42 -6.17 10.72 6.69
C ALA A 42 -6.19 9.46 7.58
N ALA A 43 -5.19 8.60 7.40
CA ALA A 43 -5.03 7.43 8.26
C ALA A 43 -4.81 7.91 9.71
N ALA A 44 -5.43 7.22 10.66
CA ALA A 44 -5.09 7.41 12.06
C ALA A 44 -3.63 7.01 12.28
N ALA A 45 -2.93 7.72 13.18
CA ALA A 45 -1.63 7.28 13.63
C ALA A 45 -1.78 5.88 14.26
N TRP A 46 -1.02 4.92 13.75
CA TRP A 46 -0.97 3.58 14.32
C TRP A 46 0.13 3.51 15.38
N TRP A 47 -0.09 2.69 16.40
CA TRP A 47 0.88 2.42 17.45
C TRP A 47 0.92 0.91 17.70
N VAL A 48 2.11 0.38 17.93
CA VAL A 48 2.31 -1.03 18.29
C VAL A 48 2.32 -1.13 19.80
N SER A 49 1.39 -1.90 20.37
CA SER A 49 1.38 -2.12 21.82
C SER A 49 2.63 -2.87 22.27
N GLU A 50 3.04 -2.65 23.52
CA GLU A 50 4.11 -3.42 24.15
C GLU A 50 3.84 -4.94 24.11
N ALA A 51 2.57 -5.34 24.24
CA ALA A 51 2.16 -6.74 24.13
C ALA A 51 2.40 -7.34 22.73
N ASN A 52 2.31 -6.53 21.68
CA ASN A 52 2.63 -6.97 20.32
C ASN A 52 4.15 -7.01 20.11
N ALA A 53 4.88 -6.01 20.60
CA ALA A 53 6.34 -5.99 20.53
C ALA A 53 6.97 -7.18 21.28
N ALA A 54 6.41 -7.55 22.43
CA ALA A 54 6.87 -8.69 23.23
C ALA A 54 6.78 -10.05 22.52
N GLN A 55 5.90 -10.20 21.53
CA GLN A 55 5.76 -11.46 20.78
C GLN A 55 6.98 -11.76 19.89
N VAL A 56 7.77 -10.74 19.57
CA VAL A 56 8.88 -10.82 18.62
C VAL A 56 10.22 -10.39 19.22
N ILE A 57 10.28 -10.17 20.54
CA ILE A 57 11.44 -9.56 21.22
C ILE A 57 12.71 -10.42 21.18
N ASP A 58 12.57 -11.73 21.07
CA ASP A 58 13.69 -12.70 21.01
C ASP A 58 13.85 -13.33 19.61
N LEU A 59 13.15 -12.79 18.61
CA LEU A 59 13.27 -13.19 17.20
C LEU A 59 14.34 -12.34 16.51
N ASP A 60 15.56 -12.37 17.04
CA ASP A 60 16.69 -11.57 16.53
C ASP A 60 17.30 -12.14 15.23
N GLU A 61 17.07 -13.43 14.92
CA GLU A 61 17.70 -14.12 13.78
C GLU A 61 16.69 -14.91 12.95
N TYR A 62 16.44 -14.43 11.74
CA TYR A 62 16.22 -15.30 10.59
C TYR A 62 17.55 -15.36 9.83
N VAL A 63 18.34 -16.43 10.05
CA VAL A 63 19.55 -16.74 9.27
C VAL A 63 19.21 -17.68 8.12
#